data_AF-A0A2D4N4U4-F1
#
_entry.id   AF-A0A2D4N4U4-F1
#
_cell.length_a   1.000
_cell.length_b   1.000
_cell.length_c   1.000
_cell.angle_alpha   90.00
_cell.angle_beta   90.00
_cell.angle_gamma   90.00
#
_symmetry.space_group_name_H-M   'P 1'
#
loop_
_entity.id
_entity.type
_entity.pdbx_description
1 polymer ?
#
loop_
_entity_poly.entity_id
_entity_poly.type
_entity_poly.pdbx_seq_one_letter_code
_entity_poly.pdbx_strand_id
1 'polypeptide(L)'
;ECSYCGKHFKYNSHLLVHQRIHTGEKPFECALCGKSFRHDSSLLIHQKIHRGEKSFECPDCGKCFITSSSLMRHQRTHTGEKPFECSYCGKRFNHNSHLLVHQRIHTGEKPFECALCGKSFRHDSSLLIHQKIHRGEKSFECPDCGKCFITSSSLMRHQRTHTGEKPFECSYCGK
;
A
#
# COMPACT_ATOMS: atom_id res chain seq x y z
N GLU A 1 25.03 -21.06 7.80
CA GLU A 1 24.02 -20.42 8.67
C GLU A 1 24.14 -18.91 8.54
N CYS A 2 23.06 -18.15 8.66
CA CYS A 2 23.09 -16.70 8.62
C CYS A 2 23.34 -16.12 10.02
N SER A 3 24.43 -15.37 10.18
CA SER A 3 24.84 -14.74 11.45
C SER A 3 23.84 -13.73 12.01
N TYR A 4 22.98 -13.15 11.18
CA TYR A 4 22.01 -12.14 11.61
C TYR A 4 20.69 -12.74 12.10
N CYS A 5 20.29 -13.92 11.62
CA CYS A 5 18.96 -14.46 11.88
C CYS A 5 18.88 -15.98 12.04
N GLY A 6 20.02 -16.67 12.11
CA GLY A 6 20.11 -18.12 12.32
C GLY A 6 19.56 -18.98 11.17
N LYS A 7 19.17 -18.40 10.03
CA LYS A 7 18.63 -19.21 8.92
C LYS A 7 19.71 -20.08 8.27
N HIS A 8 19.38 -21.35 8.06
CA HIS A 8 20.25 -22.30 7.36
C HIS A 8 19.94 -22.34 5.86
N PHE A 9 20.99 -22.42 5.05
CA PHE A 9 20.91 -22.50 3.60
C PHE A 9 21.75 -23.66 3.11
N LYS A 10 21.23 -24.39 2.12
CA LYS A 10 21.92 -25.54 1.51
C LYS A 10 23.19 -25.12 0.75
N TYR A 11 23.20 -23.93 0.16
CA TYR A 11 24.30 -23.43 -0.67
C TYR A 11 24.80 -22.07 -0.16
N ASN A 12 26.12 -21.87 -0.20
CA ASN A 12 26.74 -20.61 0.23
C ASN A 12 26.29 -19.42 -0.63
N SER A 13 26.08 -19.62 -1.93
CA SER A 13 25.55 -18.58 -2.84
C SER A 13 24.20 -18.03 -2.36
N HIS A 14 23.31 -18.90 -1.87
CA HIS A 14 22.01 -18.50 -1.34
C HIS A 14 22.16 -17.75 -0.01
N LEU A 15 23.11 -18.15 0.83
CA LEU A 15 23.42 -17.45 2.08
C LEU A 15 23.95 -16.03 1.82
N LEU A 16 24.91 -15.87 0.90
CA LEU A 16 25.47 -14.57 0.53
C LEU A 16 24.39 -13.63 -0.02
N VAL A 17 23.55 -14.14 -0.93
CA VAL A 17 22.43 -13.36 -1.46
C VAL A 17 21.41 -13.03 -0.36
N HIS A 18 21.17 -13.94 0.58
CA HIS A 18 20.30 -13.69 1.74
C HIS A 18 20.86 -12.62 2.68
N GLN A 19 22.18 -12.57 2.90
CA GLN A 19 22.80 -11.57 3.77
C GLN A 19 22.56 -10.13 3.30
N ARG A 20 22.36 -9.92 1.98
CA ARG A 20 21.94 -8.63 1.43
C ARG A 20 20.61 -8.11 1.99
N ILE A 21 19.79 -8.99 2.61
CA ILE A 21 18.59 -8.59 3.35
C ILE A 21 18.95 -7.73 4.56
N HIS A 22 20.01 -8.10 5.27
CA HIS A 22 20.45 -7.47 6.50
C HIS A 22 21.35 -6.26 6.24
N THR A 23 22.26 -6.37 5.26
CA THR A 23 23.18 -5.28 4.93
C THR A 23 22.53 -4.16 4.13
N GLY A 24 21.35 -4.41 3.54
CA GLY A 24 20.69 -3.46 2.63
C GLY A 24 21.36 -3.34 1.26
N GLU A 25 22.40 -4.12 0.99
CA GLU A 25 23.15 -4.11 -0.26
C GLU A 25 22.24 -4.38 -1.47
N LYS A 26 22.36 -3.53 -2.49
CA LYS A 26 21.58 -3.58 -3.73
C LYS A 26 22.53 -3.37 -4.93
N PRO A 27 23.27 -4.41 -5.34
CA PRO A 27 24.34 -4.27 -6.35
C PRO A 27 23.87 -3.89 -7.74
N PHE A 28 22.58 -4.09 -8.05
CA PHE A 28 22.06 -3.99 -9.40
C PHE A 28 21.33 -2.66 -9.59
N GLU A 29 21.97 -1.68 -10.20
CA GLU A 29 21.40 -0.35 -10.40
C GLU A 29 20.81 -0.15 -11.79
N CYS A 30 19.65 0.50 -11.85
CA CYS A 30 19.02 0.92 -13.09
C CYS A 30 19.68 2.20 -13.61
N ALA A 31 20.43 2.09 -14.71
CA ALA A 31 21.08 3.24 -15.35
C ALA A 31 20.13 4.37 -15.77
N LEU A 32 18.83 4.09 -15.96
CA LEU A 32 17.85 5.10 -16.40
C LEU A 32 17.25 5.93 -15.25
N CYS A 33 17.22 5.41 -14.03
CA CYS A 33 16.59 6.12 -12.91
C CYS A 33 17.33 6.00 -11.56
N GLY A 34 18.50 5.39 -11.54
CA GLY A 34 19.34 5.19 -10.34
C GLY A 34 18.75 4.24 -9.30
N LYS A 35 17.64 3.54 -9.60
CA LYS A 35 17.04 2.60 -8.65
C LYS A 35 17.86 1.32 -8.56
N SER A 36 18.28 0.97 -7.35
CA SER A 36 19.06 -0.25 -7.10
C SER A 36 18.23 -1.41 -6.55
N PHE A 37 18.62 -2.63 -6.92
CA PHE A 37 17.96 -3.89 -6.60
C PHE A 37 18.94 -4.91 -6.02
N ARG A 38 18.42 -5.84 -5.21
CA ARG A 38 19.20 -6.92 -4.56
C ARG A 38 19.54 -8.08 -5.50
N HIS A 39 18.70 -8.28 -6.52
CA HIS A 39 18.80 -9.35 -7.50
C HIS A 39 18.74 -8.76 -8.91
N ASP A 40 19.55 -9.32 -9.80
CA ASP A 40 19.56 -8.99 -11.23
C ASP A 40 18.18 -9.16 -11.87
N SER A 41 17.49 -10.27 -11.59
CA SER A 41 16.14 -10.54 -12.09
C SER A 41 15.13 -9.44 -11.73
N SER A 42 15.30 -8.79 -10.56
CA SER A 42 14.45 -7.67 -10.15
C SER A 42 14.75 -6.40 -10.96
N LEU A 43 16.01 -6.15 -11.29
CA LEU A 43 16.41 -5.06 -12.18
C LEU A 43 15.86 -5.30 -13.60
N LEU A 44 15.99 -6.51 -14.14
CA LEU A 44 15.46 -6.85 -15.47
C LEU A 44 13.94 -6.65 -15.56
N ILE A 45 13.20 -7.12 -14.54
CA ILE A 45 11.75 -6.88 -14.44
C ILE A 45 11.45 -5.38 -14.36
N HIS A 46 12.23 -4.62 -13.58
CA HIS A 46 12.06 -3.18 -13.46
C HIS A 46 12.32 -2.44 -14.78
N GLN A 47 13.33 -2.84 -15.56
CA GLN A 47 13.66 -2.22 -16.85
C GLN A 47 12.50 -2.30 -17.86
N LYS A 48 11.63 -3.31 -17.76
CA LYS A 48 10.41 -3.40 -18.57
C LYS A 48 9.48 -2.19 -18.38
N ILE A 49 9.50 -1.56 -17.20
CA ILE A 49 8.75 -0.33 -16.92
C ILE A 49 9.20 0.81 -17.85
N HIS A 50 10.52 0.98 -18.01
CA HIS A 50 11.09 2.03 -18.84
C HIS A 50 10.82 1.80 -20.32
N ARG A 51 10.72 0.53 -20.74
CA ARG A 51 10.41 0.16 -22.13
C ARG A 51 8.91 0.18 -22.44
N GLY A 52 8.06 0.34 -21.42
CA GLY A 52 6.61 0.19 -21.57
C GLY A 52 6.18 -1.25 -21.93
N GLU A 53 7.08 -2.23 -21.79
CA GLU A 53 6.82 -3.64 -22.07
C GLU A 53 5.89 -4.21 -20.99
N LYS A 54 4.58 -4.11 -21.20
CA LYS A 54 3.59 -4.76 -20.34
C LYS A 54 3.25 -6.13 -20.94
N SER A 55 3.73 -7.20 -20.31
CA SER A 55 3.70 -8.54 -20.90
C SER A 55 2.39 -9.32 -20.64
N PHE A 56 1.68 -9.04 -19.55
CA PHE A 56 0.54 -9.87 -19.12
C PHE A 56 -0.75 -9.05 -19.07
N GLU A 57 -1.59 -9.17 -20.09
CA GLU A 57 -2.87 -8.48 -20.19
C GLU A 57 -3.99 -9.20 -19.43
N CYS A 58 -4.84 -8.43 -18.75
CA CYS A 58 -6.05 -8.94 -18.12
C CYS A 58 -7.17 -9.06 -19.16
N PRO A 59 -7.75 -10.25 -19.37
CA PRO A 59 -8.79 -10.46 -20.38
C PRO A 59 -10.10 -9.71 -20.05
N ASP A 60 -10.37 -9.43 -18.77
CA ASP A 60 -11.62 -8.82 -18.33
C ASP A 60 -11.63 -7.28 -18.46
N CYS A 61 -10.46 -6.63 -18.50
CA CYS A 61 -10.38 -5.17 -18.52
C CYS A 61 -9.22 -4.56 -19.32
N GLY A 62 -8.44 -5.38 -20.05
CA GLY A 62 -7.31 -4.92 -20.86
C GLY A 62 -6.14 -4.33 -20.08
N LYS A 63 -6.15 -4.39 -18.73
CA LYS A 63 -5.05 -3.88 -17.92
C LYS A 63 -3.84 -4.81 -18.01
N CYS A 64 -2.68 -4.25 -18.36
CA CYS A 64 -1.46 -5.04 -18.50
C CYS A 64 -0.53 -4.91 -17.28
N PHE A 65 0.09 -6.04 -16.93
CA PHE A 65 0.99 -6.21 -15.79
C PHE A 65 2.37 -6.70 -16.26
N ILE A 66 3.39 -6.40 -15.45
CA ILE A 66 4.79 -6.76 -15.76
C ILE A 66 5.06 -8.23 -15.41
N THR A 67 4.34 -8.80 -14.44
CA THR A 67 4.50 -10.19 -13.99
C THR A 67 3.17 -10.92 -13.96
N SER A 68 3.16 -12.23 -14.28
CA SER A 68 1.93 -13.03 -14.26
C SER A 68 1.32 -13.11 -12.85
N SER A 69 2.15 -13.18 -11.80
CA SER A 69 1.66 -13.18 -10.42
C SER A 69 0.89 -11.90 -10.06
N SER A 70 1.27 -10.76 -10.64
CA SER A 70 0.53 -9.51 -10.48
C SER A 70 -0.80 -9.54 -11.22
N LEU A 71 -0.84 -10.11 -12.42
CA LEU A 71 -2.08 -10.34 -13.17
C LEU A 71 -3.02 -11.29 -12.42
N MET A 72 -2.55 -12.47 -11.99
CA MET A 72 -3.35 -13.45 -11.24
C MET A 72 -3.98 -12.83 -10.00
N ARG A 73 -3.21 -12.02 -9.28
CA ARG A 73 -3.68 -11.30 -8.10
C ARG A 73 -4.70 -10.22 -8.45
N HIS A 74 -4.52 -9.53 -9.57
CA HIS A 74 -5.48 -8.57 -10.07
C HIS A 74 -6.79 -9.24 -10.51
N GLN A 75 -6.75 -10.42 -11.13
CA GLN A 75 -7.95 -11.16 -11.55
C GLN A 75 -8.90 -11.47 -10.38
N ARG A 76 -8.38 -11.59 -9.15
CA ARG A 76 -9.20 -11.70 -7.93
C ARG A 76 -10.16 -10.53 -7.72
N THR A 77 -9.87 -9.37 -8.32
CA THR A 77 -10.77 -8.20 -8.28
C THR A 77 -11.97 -8.35 -9.20
N HIS A 78 -11.86 -9.16 -10.26
CA HIS A 78 -12.96 -9.51 -11.16
C HIS A 78 -13.78 -10.68 -10.62
N THR A 79 -13.10 -11.75 -10.16
CA THR A 79 -13.77 -12.95 -9.66
C THR A 79 -14.36 -12.78 -8.24
N GLY A 80 -13.90 -11.78 -7.49
CA GLY A 80 -14.25 -11.61 -6.09
C GLY A 80 -13.57 -12.62 -5.15
N GLU A 81 -12.63 -13.43 -5.64
CA GLU A 81 -11.90 -14.42 -4.84
C GLU A 81 -11.18 -13.74 -3.66
N LYS A 82 -11.46 -14.24 -2.45
CA LYS A 82 -10.85 -13.76 -1.20
C LYS A 82 -10.27 -14.94 -0.41
N PRO A 83 -9.06 -15.39 -0.74
CA PRO A 83 -8.48 -16.61 -0.16
C PRO A 83 -8.15 -16.47 1.33
N PHE A 84 -7.94 -15.25 1.81
CA PHE A 84 -7.38 -15.01 3.15
C PHE A 84 -8.49 -14.66 4.12
N GLU A 85 -8.75 -15.52 5.10
CA GLU A 85 -9.82 -15.34 6.08
C GLU A 85 -9.29 -14.88 7.44
N CYS A 86 -10.02 -13.95 8.07
CA CYS A 86 -9.74 -13.52 9.42
C CYS A 86 -10.32 -14.49 10.44
N SER A 87 -9.44 -15.14 11.20
CA SER A 87 -9.84 -16.08 12.26
C SER A 87 -10.70 -15.47 13.37
N TYR A 88 -10.64 -14.15 13.58
CA TYR A 88 -11.42 -13.47 14.63
C TYR A 88 -12.86 -13.18 14.22
N CYS A 89 -13.15 -12.98 12.92
CA CYS A 89 -14.47 -12.50 12.47
C CYS A 89 -14.96 -13.09 11.15
N GLY A 90 -14.25 -14.06 10.57
CA GLY A 90 -14.58 -14.69 9.28
C GLY A 90 -14.44 -13.77 8.06
N LYS A 91 -14.05 -12.50 8.24
CA LYS A 91 -13.93 -11.55 7.11
C LYS A 91 -12.81 -11.98 6.17
N ARG A 92 -13.10 -12.04 4.88
CA ARG A 92 -12.17 -12.50 3.84
C ARG A 92 -11.52 -11.36 3.05
N PHE A 93 -10.29 -11.56 2.61
CA PHE A 93 -9.44 -10.63 1.88
C PHE A 93 -8.81 -11.29 0.65
N ASN A 94 -8.59 -10.49 -0.40
CA ASN A 94 -7.91 -10.92 -1.65
C ASN A 94 -6.37 -10.87 -1.54
N HIS A 95 -5.85 -10.18 -0.52
CA HIS A 95 -4.42 -10.06 -0.19
C HIS A 95 -4.16 -10.41 1.27
N ASN A 96 -3.11 -11.20 1.52
CA ASN A 96 -2.67 -11.54 2.87
C ASN A 96 -2.23 -10.30 3.68
N SER A 97 -1.56 -9.34 3.04
CA SER A 97 -1.16 -8.09 3.70
C SER A 97 -2.36 -7.30 4.23
N HIS A 98 -3.49 -7.31 3.52
CA HIS A 98 -4.73 -6.67 3.99
C HIS A 98 -5.32 -7.41 5.17
N LEU A 99 -5.27 -8.75 5.18
CA LEU A 99 -5.68 -9.56 6.34
C LEU A 99 -4.83 -9.22 7.57
N LEU A 100 -3.50 -9.23 7.45
CA LEU A 100 -2.59 -8.94 8.58
C LEU A 100 -2.84 -7.55 9.17
N VAL A 101 -3.01 -6.55 8.30
CA VAL A 101 -3.34 -5.19 8.73
C VAL A 101 -4.73 -5.11 9.36
N HIS A 102 -5.70 -5.87 8.84
CA HIS A 102 -7.03 -5.98 9.43
C HIS A 102 -7.00 -6.63 10.82
N GLN A 103 -6.17 -7.66 11.03
CA GLN A 103 -6.06 -8.33 12.33
C GLN A 103 -5.65 -7.39 13.46
N ARG A 104 -4.94 -6.30 13.16
CA ARG A 104 -4.64 -5.22 14.11
C ARG A 104 -5.88 -4.51 14.66
N ILE A 105 -7.05 -4.70 14.05
CA ILE A 105 -8.34 -4.26 14.62
C ILE A 105 -8.69 -5.06 15.86
N HIS A 106 -8.45 -6.37 15.82
CA HIS A 106 -8.79 -7.29 16.89
C HIS A 106 -7.74 -7.29 18.00
N THR A 107 -6.45 -7.23 17.63
CA THR A 107 -5.36 -7.20 18.62
C THR A 107 -5.16 -5.83 19.27
N GLY A 108 -5.72 -4.76 18.69
CA GLY A 108 -5.48 -3.38 19.13
C GLY A 108 -4.08 -2.84 18.77
N GLU A 109 -3.25 -3.62 18.07
CA GLU A 109 -1.88 -3.24 17.71
C GLU A 109 -1.85 -1.93 16.89
N LYS A 110 -1.03 -0.98 17.31
CA LYS A 110 -0.81 0.32 16.66
C LYS A 110 0.68 0.60 16.52
N PRO A 111 1.36 -0.01 15.53
CA PRO A 111 2.82 0.02 15.44
C PRO A 111 3.42 1.40 15.15
N PHE A 112 2.60 2.34 14.69
CA PHE A 112 3.07 3.62 14.16
C PHE A 112 2.80 4.74 15.15
N GLU A 113 3.80 5.09 15.95
CA GLU A 113 3.69 6.12 16.98
C GLU A 113 4.20 7.48 16.51
N CYS A 114 3.45 8.53 16.85
CA CYS A 114 3.87 9.90 16.63
C CYS A 114 4.85 10.35 17.72
N ALA A 115 6.12 10.50 17.36
CA ALA A 115 7.16 10.96 18.28
C ALA A 115 6.89 12.33 18.93
N LEU A 116 6.05 13.18 18.33
CA LEU A 116 5.73 14.50 18.87
C LEU A 116 4.66 14.48 19.97
N CYS A 117 3.77 13.48 20.00
CA CYS A 117 2.64 13.49 20.93
C CYS A 117 2.24 12.11 21.48
N GLY A 118 3.02 11.06 21.19
CA GLY A 118 2.78 9.68 21.65
C GLY A 118 1.55 8.99 21.05
N LYS A 119 0.82 9.63 20.13
CA LYS A 119 -0.37 9.02 19.51
C LYS A 119 0.04 7.91 18.55
N SER A 120 -0.47 6.70 18.78
CA SER A 120 -0.20 5.54 17.93
C SER A 120 -1.33 5.25 16.94
N PHE A 121 -0.95 4.74 15.77
CA PHE A 121 -1.83 4.45 14.64
C PHE A 121 -1.63 3.02 14.12
N ARG A 122 -2.69 2.46 13.52
CA ARG A 122 -2.67 1.11 12.90
C ARG A 122 -1.98 1.08 11.53
N HIS A 123 -1.99 2.22 10.84
CA HIS A 123 -1.42 2.41 9.51
C HIS A 123 -0.44 3.57 9.51
N ASP A 124 0.68 3.40 8.79
CA ASP A 124 1.68 4.44 8.54
C ASP A 124 1.06 5.69 7.88
N SER A 125 0.22 5.51 6.86
CA SER A 125 -0.45 6.62 6.19
C SER A 125 -1.29 7.49 7.13
N SER A 126 -1.89 6.88 8.17
CA SER A 126 -2.62 7.62 9.20
C SER A 126 -1.69 8.45 10.08
N LEU A 127 -0.51 7.92 10.43
CA LEU A 127 0.52 8.67 11.14
C LEU A 127 1.04 9.84 10.30
N LEU A 128 1.35 9.61 9.02
CA LEU A 128 1.83 10.67 8.10
C LEU A 128 0.81 11.81 7.96
N ILE A 129 -0.47 11.47 7.79
CA ILE A 129 -1.55 12.48 7.75
C ILE A 129 -1.64 13.21 9.09
N HIS A 130 -1.54 12.49 10.21
CA HIS A 130 -1.56 13.10 11.53
C HIS A 130 -0.39 14.07 11.75
N GLN A 131 0.81 13.73 11.29
CA GLN A 131 1.99 14.60 11.42
C GLN A 131 1.84 15.94 10.71
N LYS A 132 1.04 16.02 9.64
CA LYS A 132 0.72 17.30 8.98
C LYS A 132 0.01 18.30 9.91
N ILE A 133 -0.73 17.80 10.91
CA ILE A 133 -1.39 18.65 11.92
C ILE A 133 -0.33 19.42 12.72
N HIS A 134 0.75 18.74 13.14
CA HIS A 134 1.84 19.36 13.90
C HIS A 134 2.62 20.39 13.08
N ARG A 135 2.68 20.20 11.76
CA ARG A 135 3.34 21.13 10.84
C ARG A 135 2.44 22.29 10.38
N GLY A 136 1.15 22.24 10.71
CA GLY A 136 0.16 23.19 10.17
C GLY A 136 -0.06 23.06 8.66
N GLU A 137 0.41 21.97 8.03
CA GLU A 137 0.32 21.76 6.58
C GLU A 137 -1.13 21.47 6.17
N LYS A 138 -1.80 22.46 5.57
CA LYS A 138 -3.12 22.31 4.94
C LYS A 138 -2.99 22.49 3.44
N SER A 139 -2.99 21.38 2.71
CA SER A 139 -2.67 21.35 1.27
C SER A 139 -3.88 21.53 0.35
N PHE A 140 -5.10 21.42 0.86
CA PHE A 140 -6.30 21.37 0.03
C PHE A 140 -7.22 22.56 0.35
N GLU A 141 -7.17 23.59 -0.49
CA GLU A 141 -7.98 24.80 -0.35
C GLU A 141 -9.35 24.64 -1.04
N CYS A 142 -10.40 25.14 -0.39
CA CYS A 142 -11.72 25.21 -0.97
C CYS A 142 -11.84 26.46 -1.87
N PRO A 143 -12.16 26.31 -3.17
CA PRO A 143 -12.23 27.45 -4.09
C PRO A 143 -13.36 28.42 -3.74
N ASP A 144 -14.44 27.94 -3.10
CA ASP A 144 -15.62 28.76 -2.81
C ASP A 144 -15.47 29.63 -1.57
N CYS A 145 -14.60 29.24 -0.61
CA CYS A 145 -14.51 29.92 0.69
C CYS A 145 -13.10 30.04 1.29
N GLY A 146 -12.06 29.60 0.58
CA GLY A 146 -10.65 29.68 1.01
C GLY A 146 -10.29 28.79 2.20
N LYS A 147 -11.19 27.93 2.69
CA LYS A 147 -10.89 27.02 3.82
C LYS A 147 -9.94 25.92 3.39
N CYS A 148 -8.85 25.74 4.14
CA CYS A 148 -7.85 24.71 3.87
C CYS A 148 -8.05 23.44 4.72
N PHE A 149 -7.82 22.28 4.09
CA PHE A 149 -7.96 20.95 4.67
C PHE A 149 -6.67 20.15 4.50
N ILE A 150 -6.47 19.18 5.39
CA ILE A 150 -5.28 18.30 5.40
C ILE A 150 -5.39 17.18 4.37
N THR A 151 -6.62 16.78 4.02
CA THR A 151 -6.88 15.68 3.08
C THR A 151 -7.90 16.10 2.02
N SER A 152 -7.72 15.64 0.78
CA SER A 152 -8.65 15.89 -0.33
C SER A 152 -10.07 15.40 0.00
N SER A 153 -10.22 14.23 0.65
CA SER A 153 -11.53 13.72 1.05
C SER A 153 -12.25 14.64 2.06
N SER A 154 -11.51 15.32 2.94
CA SER A 154 -12.12 16.30 3.85
C SER A 154 -12.58 17.55 3.11
N LEU A 155 -11.82 18.00 2.11
CA LEU A 155 -12.24 19.08 1.20
C LEU A 155 -13.48 18.68 0.40
N MET A 156 -13.49 17.50 -0.23
CA MET A 156 -14.63 17.00 -1.02
C MET A 156 -15.90 16.92 -0.17
N ARG A 157 -15.80 16.44 1.07
CA ARG A 157 -16.93 16.45 2.02
C ARG A 157 -17.36 17.87 2.37
N HIS A 158 -16.42 18.80 2.53
CA HIS A 158 -16.74 20.20 2.77
C HIS A 158 -17.43 20.86 1.57
N GLN A 159 -17.01 20.59 0.33
CA GLN A 159 -17.64 21.18 -0.86
C GLN A 159 -19.13 20.82 -1.00
N ARG A 160 -19.55 19.67 -0.45
CA ARG A 160 -20.97 19.31 -0.35
C ARG A 160 -21.80 20.29 0.49
N THR A 161 -21.18 21.03 1.41
CA THR A 161 -21.88 22.06 2.19
C THR A 161 -22.21 23.30 1.38
N HIS A 162 -21.47 23.56 0.29
CA HIS A 162 -21.74 24.69 -0.61
C HIS A 162 -22.78 24.33 -1.67
N THR A 163 -22.67 23.12 -2.21
CA THR A 163 -23.57 22.61 -3.27
C THR A 163 -24.91 22.12 -2.71
N GLY A 164 -24.98 21.79 -1.42
CA GLY A 164 -26.16 21.17 -0.81
C GLY A 164 -26.38 19.72 -1.26
N GLU A 165 -25.42 19.13 -1.99
CA GLU A 165 -25.52 17.77 -2.51
C GLU A 165 -25.63 16.75 -1.38
N LYS A 166 -26.67 15.92 -1.43
CA LYS A 166 -26.91 14.79 -0.53
C LYS A 166 -26.94 13.49 -1.33
N PRO A 167 -25.78 12.89 -1.62
CA PRO A 167 -25.70 11.72 -2.51
C PRO A 167 -26.29 10.43 -1.90
N PHE A 168 -26.60 10.45 -0.61
CA PHE A 168 -27.07 9.29 0.13
C PHE A 168 -28.45 9.62 0.69
N GLU A 169 -29.44 8.85 0.24
CA GLU A 169 -30.81 8.93 0.70
C GLU A 169 -31.14 7.65 1.48
N CYS A 170 -31.79 7.81 2.63
CA CYS A 170 -32.25 6.67 3.41
C CYS A 170 -33.44 6.00 2.71
N SER A 171 -33.31 4.72 2.34
CA SER A 171 -34.39 3.95 1.71
C SER A 171 -35.64 3.78 2.58
N TYR A 172 -35.55 4.00 3.89
CA TYR A 172 -36.68 3.88 4.81
C TYR A 172 -37.40 5.19 5.08
N CYS A 173 -36.70 6.34 5.04
CA CYS A 173 -37.30 7.64 5.39
C CYS A 173 -37.06 8.76 4.38
N GLY A 174 -36.38 8.50 3.26
CA GLY A 174 -36.12 9.46 2.17
C GLY A 174 -35.26 10.67 2.57
N LYS A 175 -34.60 10.62 3.74
CA LYS A 175 -33.75 11.69 4.27
C LYS A 175 -32.27 11.41 4.08
#